data_AF-A0A5B9WTX7-F1
#
_entry.id   AF-A0A5B9WTX7-F1
#
_cell.length_a   1.000
_cell.length_b   1.000
_cell.length_c   1.000
_cell.angle_alpha   90.00
_cell.angle_beta   90.00
_cell.angle_gamma   90.00
#
_symmetry.space_group_name_H-M   'P 1'
#
loop_
_entity.id
_entity.type
_entity.pdbx_description
1 polymer ?
#
loop_
_entity_poly.entity_id
_entity_poly.type
_entity_poly.pdbx_seq_one_letter_code
_entity_poly.pdbx_strand_id
1 'polypeptide(L)'
;MWIKTASMLLLYFGPYAAILAGLGTGNAWLFLGLWVLMGLGMSGIGTSVMHDANHGTYSANKRVNKLISYTLEMIGGYTVNWKIQHNILHHTYTNLSGLDEDIDTMGLIRLSPNQPLKWYHRYQHLYAWFFYMIMTLYWMTAKDFLQVVRYKKSNLLVKERISLKQAMWHIGMYKALYYAYIIVLPILFSGMPWYYIIAGFVLMHFTGGLLLSCIFQPAHIMETSDFAVPHHADGKQKVENSWAVHEIENTTNFAPRNHVLSWFAGGLNFQIEHHLFTNVCHVHYRKLAPIVKQTAKEFNLPYNEQRTFRKALQTHAIMLKKLGQGYSRSSV
;
A
#
# COMPACT_ATOMS: atom_id res chain seq x y z
N MET A 1 -3.30 15.98 -11.51
CA MET A 1 -2.72 14.65 -11.79
C MET A 1 -1.43 14.72 -12.57
N TRP A 2 -1.39 15.25 -13.80
CA TRP A 2 -0.19 15.24 -14.65
C TRP A 2 1.10 15.77 -14.01
N ILE A 3 1.05 16.95 -13.37
CA ILE A 3 2.22 17.50 -12.66
C ILE A 3 2.70 16.54 -11.57
N LYS A 4 1.76 15.99 -10.77
CA LYS A 4 2.09 15.00 -9.73
C LYS A 4 2.76 13.77 -10.33
N THR A 5 2.20 13.23 -11.41
CA THR A 5 2.77 12.08 -12.11
C THR A 5 4.18 12.35 -12.60
N ALA A 6 4.40 13.48 -13.28
CA ALA A 6 5.73 13.88 -13.71
C ALA A 6 6.70 13.99 -12.53
N SER A 7 6.28 14.63 -11.43
CA SER A 7 7.11 14.76 -10.23
C SER A 7 7.46 13.41 -9.59
N MET A 8 6.50 12.47 -9.45
CA MET A 8 6.77 11.17 -8.85
C MET A 8 7.64 10.28 -9.74
N LEU A 9 7.41 10.31 -11.06
CA LEU A 9 8.26 9.60 -12.01
C LEU A 9 9.67 10.19 -12.06
N LEU A 10 9.82 11.52 -12.01
CA LEU A 10 11.14 12.17 -11.95
C LEU A 10 11.85 11.89 -10.63
N LEU A 11 11.14 11.81 -9.51
CA LEU A 11 11.73 11.46 -8.22
C LEU A 11 12.26 10.02 -8.18
N TYR A 12 11.70 9.13 -9.00
CA TYR A 12 12.19 7.75 -9.17
C TYR A 12 13.25 7.64 -10.26
N PHE A 13 12.94 8.04 -11.49
CA PHE A 13 13.80 7.85 -12.66
C PHE A 13 14.91 8.90 -12.80
N GLY A 14 14.78 10.07 -12.19
CA GLY A 14 15.80 11.11 -12.20
C GLY A 14 17.07 10.67 -11.46
N PRO A 15 16.99 10.27 -10.17
CA PRO A 15 18.13 9.71 -9.45
C PRO A 15 18.69 8.44 -10.12
N TYR A 16 17.82 7.58 -10.67
CA TYR A 16 18.25 6.41 -11.43
C TYR A 16 19.07 6.77 -12.67
N ALA A 17 18.62 7.74 -13.48
CA ALA A 17 19.37 8.22 -14.63
C ALA A 17 20.72 8.84 -14.21
N ALA A 18 20.74 9.55 -13.09
CA ALA A 18 21.96 10.11 -12.52
C ALA A 18 22.95 9.00 -12.09
N ILE A 19 22.45 7.92 -11.45
CA ILE A 19 23.25 6.73 -11.12
C ILE A 19 23.86 6.12 -12.38
N LEU A 20 23.08 5.95 -13.45
CA LEU A 20 23.58 5.40 -14.72
C LEU A 20 24.60 6.33 -15.40
N ALA A 21 24.50 7.64 -15.18
CA ALA A 21 25.47 8.62 -15.67
C ALA A 21 26.75 8.72 -14.82
N GLY A 22 26.92 7.86 -13.81
CA GLY A 22 28.08 7.85 -12.92
C GLY A 22 28.02 8.88 -11.78
N LEU A 23 26.86 9.50 -11.51
CA LEU A 23 26.74 10.37 -10.35
C LEU A 23 26.86 9.54 -9.06
N GLY A 24 27.83 9.90 -8.22
CA GLY A 24 28.13 9.18 -6.98
C GLY A 24 29.27 8.18 -7.11
N THR A 25 29.89 8.00 -8.29
CA THR A 25 31.12 7.21 -8.42
C THR A 25 32.19 7.76 -7.46
N GLY A 26 32.75 6.89 -6.61
CA GLY A 26 33.72 7.27 -5.59
C GLY A 26 33.13 7.97 -4.34
N ASN A 27 31.82 8.21 -4.29
CA ASN A 27 31.13 8.78 -3.13
C ASN A 27 29.91 7.92 -2.74
N ALA A 28 30.13 6.96 -1.84
CA ALA A 28 29.11 6.02 -1.39
C ALA A 28 27.87 6.71 -0.78
N TRP A 29 28.04 7.81 -0.06
CA TRP A 29 26.92 8.51 0.58
C TRP A 29 26.01 9.18 -0.44
N LEU A 30 26.60 9.88 -1.43
CA LEU A 30 25.83 10.46 -2.53
C LEU A 30 25.10 9.35 -3.31
N PHE A 31 25.81 8.27 -3.63
CA PHE A 31 25.23 7.13 -4.35
C PHE A 31 24.04 6.52 -3.61
N LEU A 32 24.19 6.18 -2.32
CA LEU A 32 23.10 5.64 -1.50
C LEU A 32 21.97 6.65 -1.28
N GLY A 33 22.28 7.94 -1.20
CA GLY A 33 21.28 9.02 -1.14
C GLY A 33 20.37 9.04 -2.37
N LEU A 34 20.90 8.79 -3.57
CA LEU A 34 20.09 8.68 -4.80
C LEU A 34 19.10 7.52 -4.71
N TRP A 35 19.49 6.38 -4.16
CA TRP A 35 18.58 5.24 -3.91
C TRP A 35 17.49 5.55 -2.89
N VAL A 36 17.79 6.32 -1.85
CA VAL A 36 16.77 6.80 -0.90
C VAL A 36 15.75 7.68 -1.60
N LEU A 37 16.19 8.60 -2.47
CA LEU A 37 15.28 9.44 -3.28
C LEU A 37 14.40 8.58 -4.19
N MET A 38 14.95 7.53 -4.82
CA MET A 38 14.16 6.55 -5.55
C MET A 38 13.12 5.88 -4.67
N GLY A 39 13.45 5.56 -3.41
CA GLY A 39 12.49 5.00 -2.45
C GLY A 39 11.32 5.95 -2.18
N LEU A 40 11.57 7.26 -2.08
CA LEU A 40 10.51 8.28 -2.00
C LEU A 40 9.64 8.29 -3.27
N GLY A 41 10.28 8.26 -4.44
CA GLY A 41 9.60 8.22 -5.74
C GLY A 41 8.73 6.97 -5.90
N MET A 42 9.24 5.81 -5.49
CA MET A 42 8.51 4.53 -5.49
C MET A 42 7.23 4.64 -4.66
N SER A 43 7.30 5.18 -3.43
CA SER A 43 6.11 5.37 -2.60
C SER A 43 5.13 6.36 -3.22
N GLY A 44 5.62 7.45 -3.82
CA GLY A 44 4.79 8.45 -4.51
C GLY A 44 4.07 7.87 -5.73
N ILE A 45 4.77 7.09 -6.56
CA ILE A 45 4.17 6.35 -7.69
C ILE A 45 3.10 5.39 -7.17
N GLY A 46 3.45 4.61 -6.14
CA GLY A 46 2.58 3.62 -5.52
C GLY A 46 1.30 4.21 -4.93
N THR A 47 1.38 5.36 -4.27
CA THR A 47 0.23 5.98 -3.60
C THR A 47 -0.63 6.87 -4.48
N SER A 48 -0.09 7.43 -5.57
CA SER A 48 -0.78 8.49 -6.31
C SER A 48 -0.93 8.27 -7.82
N VAL A 49 0.02 7.59 -8.46
CA VAL A 49 0.04 7.44 -9.93
C VAL A 49 -0.63 6.12 -10.31
N MET A 50 -0.02 5.01 -9.89
CA MET A 50 -0.51 3.68 -10.22
C MET A 50 -1.82 3.38 -9.48
N HIS A 51 -1.98 3.90 -8.26
CA HIS A 51 -3.16 3.69 -7.43
C HIS A 51 -4.45 4.15 -8.13
N ASP A 52 -4.56 5.46 -8.42
CA ASP A 52 -5.73 6.02 -9.13
C ASP A 52 -5.92 5.41 -10.52
N ALA A 53 -4.83 5.11 -11.23
CA ALA A 53 -4.92 4.52 -12.56
C ALA A 53 -5.45 3.08 -12.51
N ASN A 54 -5.11 2.32 -11.46
CA ASN A 54 -5.63 0.98 -11.24
C ASN A 54 -7.06 0.96 -10.70
N HIS A 55 -7.49 2.00 -9.98
CA HIS A 55 -8.91 2.29 -9.69
C HIS A 55 -9.69 2.77 -10.92
N GLY A 56 -9.00 3.22 -11.96
CA GLY A 56 -9.60 3.77 -13.17
C GLY A 56 -10.06 5.22 -13.04
N THR A 57 -9.57 5.93 -12.01
CA THR A 57 -9.96 7.30 -11.65
C THR A 57 -8.94 8.35 -12.05
N TYR A 58 -7.77 7.95 -12.54
CA TYR A 58 -6.69 8.87 -12.96
C TYR A 58 -7.09 9.77 -14.14
N SER A 59 -7.86 9.25 -15.10
CA SER A 59 -8.31 9.97 -16.29
C SER A 59 -9.72 9.54 -16.70
N ALA A 60 -10.46 10.38 -17.41
CA ALA A 60 -11.70 9.97 -18.07
C ALA A 60 -11.45 8.91 -19.17
N ASN A 61 -10.24 8.85 -19.74
CA ASN A 61 -9.89 7.90 -20.79
C ASN A 61 -9.37 6.56 -20.20
N LYS A 62 -10.12 5.47 -20.41
CA LYS A 62 -9.75 4.12 -19.95
C LYS A 62 -8.40 3.63 -20.48
N ARG A 63 -8.00 4.03 -21.69
CA ARG A 63 -6.69 3.66 -22.26
C ARG A 63 -5.55 4.36 -21.51
N VAL A 64 -5.75 5.61 -21.10
CA VAL A 64 -4.78 6.36 -20.29
C VAL A 64 -4.63 5.70 -18.91
N ASN A 65 -5.74 5.37 -18.25
CA ASN A 65 -5.69 4.62 -16.98
C ASN A 65 -4.93 3.31 -17.13
N LYS A 66 -5.21 2.53 -18.18
CA LYS A 66 -4.52 1.27 -18.43
C LYS A 66 -3.01 1.46 -18.66
N LEU A 67 -2.61 2.51 -19.40
CA LEU A 67 -1.19 2.77 -19.64
C LEU A 67 -0.49 3.20 -18.34
N ILE A 68 -1.09 4.12 -17.59
CA ILE A 68 -0.51 4.65 -16.34
C ILE A 68 -0.53 3.59 -15.23
N SER A 69 -1.49 2.66 -15.22
CA SER A 69 -1.52 1.58 -14.23
C SER A 69 -0.25 0.72 -14.28
N TYR A 70 0.33 0.57 -15.48
CA TYR A 70 1.57 -0.20 -15.67
C TYR A 70 2.82 0.44 -15.06
N THR A 71 2.70 1.66 -14.49
CA THR A 71 3.75 2.21 -13.61
C THR A 71 3.99 1.35 -12.37
N LEU A 72 3.04 0.48 -12.01
CA LEU A 72 3.20 -0.53 -10.96
C LEU A 72 4.27 -1.58 -11.31
N GLU A 73 4.25 -2.12 -12.52
CA GLU A 73 5.24 -3.10 -12.99
C GLU A 73 6.65 -2.49 -12.97
N MET A 74 6.76 -1.19 -13.27
CA MET A 74 8.04 -0.48 -13.23
C MET A 74 8.63 -0.38 -11.82
N ILE A 75 7.81 -0.37 -10.77
CA ILE A 75 8.27 -0.37 -9.36
C ILE A 75 8.21 -1.76 -8.72
N GLY A 76 8.08 -2.81 -9.53
CA GLY A 76 8.19 -4.19 -9.09
C GLY A 76 6.91 -4.80 -8.55
N GLY A 77 5.72 -4.27 -8.85
CA GLY A 77 4.43 -4.92 -8.57
C GLY A 77 3.85 -5.67 -9.77
N TYR A 78 2.60 -6.13 -9.67
CA TYR A 78 1.84 -6.72 -10.77
C TYR A 78 0.38 -6.25 -10.73
N THR A 79 -0.06 -5.57 -11.80
CA THR A 79 -1.35 -4.89 -11.90
C THR A 79 -2.55 -5.80 -11.61
N VAL A 80 -2.56 -7.02 -12.15
CA VAL A 80 -3.70 -7.94 -11.95
C VAL A 80 -3.84 -8.34 -10.49
N ASN A 81 -2.73 -8.71 -9.83
CA ASN A 81 -2.77 -9.07 -8.42
C ASN A 81 -3.19 -7.88 -7.56
N TRP A 82 -2.65 -6.69 -7.85
CA TRP A 82 -3.01 -5.50 -7.11
C TRP A 82 -4.52 -5.18 -7.21
N LYS A 83 -5.12 -5.31 -8.40
CA LYS A 83 -6.57 -5.11 -8.57
C LYS A 83 -7.40 -6.13 -7.81
N ILE A 84 -6.98 -7.40 -7.81
CA ILE A 84 -7.68 -8.43 -7.02
C ILE A 84 -7.53 -8.15 -5.53
N GLN A 85 -6.30 -7.92 -5.06
CA GLN A 85 -6.02 -7.64 -3.65
C GLN A 85 -6.77 -6.41 -3.16
N HIS A 86 -6.63 -5.30 -3.86
CA HIS A 86 -7.05 -4.00 -3.36
C HIS A 86 -8.49 -3.66 -3.76
N ASN A 87 -8.85 -3.79 -5.04
CA ASN A 87 -10.18 -3.40 -5.53
C ASN A 87 -11.27 -4.42 -5.21
N ILE A 88 -10.91 -5.71 -5.08
CA ILE A 88 -11.89 -6.77 -4.81
C ILE A 88 -11.83 -7.17 -3.33
N LEU A 89 -10.67 -7.54 -2.80
CA LEU A 89 -10.62 -8.06 -1.42
C LEU A 89 -10.67 -6.93 -0.40
N HIS A 90 -9.69 -6.02 -0.43
CA HIS A 90 -9.57 -4.96 0.56
C HIS A 90 -10.81 -4.06 0.62
N HIS A 91 -11.20 -3.41 -0.48
CA HIS A 91 -12.38 -2.52 -0.50
C HIS A 91 -13.76 -3.18 -0.31
N THR A 92 -13.81 -4.52 -0.25
CA THR A 92 -15.05 -5.25 0.10
C THR A 92 -15.03 -5.72 1.55
N TYR A 93 -13.84 -5.99 2.09
CA TYR A 93 -13.65 -6.71 3.34
C TYR A 93 -12.66 -6.02 4.28
N THR A 94 -12.51 -4.69 4.20
CA THR A 94 -11.52 -3.91 4.95
C THR A 94 -11.43 -4.36 6.40
N ASN A 95 -10.23 -4.71 6.87
CA ASN A 95 -9.94 -5.17 8.24
C ASN A 95 -10.59 -6.51 8.69
N LEU A 96 -11.26 -7.26 7.80
CA LEU A 96 -11.80 -8.57 8.13
C LEU A 96 -10.72 -9.65 8.02
N SER A 97 -10.42 -10.29 9.16
CA SER A 97 -9.39 -11.33 9.23
C SER A 97 -9.73 -12.54 8.35
N GLY A 98 -8.76 -12.98 7.55
CA GLY A 98 -8.92 -14.10 6.61
C GLY A 98 -9.51 -13.72 5.26
N LEU A 99 -9.99 -12.48 5.09
CA LEU A 99 -10.51 -11.95 3.84
C LEU A 99 -9.68 -10.79 3.29
N ASP A 100 -9.31 -9.84 4.16
CA ASP A 100 -8.45 -8.72 3.80
C ASP A 100 -6.98 -9.13 3.88
N GLU A 101 -6.33 -9.17 2.70
CA GLU A 101 -4.91 -9.52 2.60
C GLU A 101 -3.99 -8.39 3.06
N ASP A 102 -4.48 -7.15 3.20
CA ASP A 102 -3.66 -6.02 3.67
C ASP A 102 -3.35 -6.12 5.18
N ILE A 103 -4.10 -6.96 5.91
CA ILE A 103 -3.81 -7.32 7.30
C ILE A 103 -3.24 -8.73 7.48
N ASP A 104 -3.08 -9.51 6.41
CA ASP A 104 -2.47 -10.85 6.45
C ASP A 104 -0.95 -10.78 6.30
N THR A 105 -0.25 -10.93 7.42
CA THR A 105 1.21 -10.89 7.49
C THR A 105 1.85 -12.28 7.65
N MET A 106 1.15 -13.34 7.24
CA MET A 106 1.57 -14.74 7.48
C MET A 106 1.78 -15.05 8.98
N GLY A 107 1.12 -14.28 9.85
CA GLY A 107 1.20 -14.40 11.30
C GLY A 107 2.44 -13.77 11.95
N LEU A 108 3.29 -13.06 11.21
CA LEU A 108 4.48 -12.37 11.75
C LEU A 108 4.08 -11.16 12.61
N ILE A 109 3.09 -10.39 12.16
CA ILE A 109 2.54 -9.23 12.85
C ILE A 109 1.03 -9.41 12.98
N ARG A 110 0.53 -9.36 14.21
CA ARG A 110 -0.90 -9.34 14.50
C ARG A 110 -1.43 -7.93 14.24
N LEU A 111 -2.21 -7.77 13.19
CA LEU A 111 -2.83 -6.50 12.76
C LEU A 111 -4.33 -6.42 13.06
N SER A 112 -4.94 -7.50 13.56
CA SER A 112 -6.34 -7.52 13.99
C SER A 112 -6.51 -8.28 15.32
N PRO A 113 -7.46 -7.88 16.18
CA PRO A 113 -7.81 -8.63 17.38
C PRO A 113 -8.35 -10.04 17.07
N ASN A 114 -8.81 -10.30 15.84
CA ASN A 114 -9.36 -11.60 15.46
C ASN A 114 -8.28 -12.58 14.93
N GLN A 115 -7.03 -12.15 14.87
CA GLN A 115 -5.91 -13.01 14.48
C GLN A 115 -5.33 -13.75 15.70
N PRO A 116 -4.81 -14.99 15.52
CA PRO A 116 -4.19 -15.75 16.59
C PRO A 116 -3.05 -14.99 17.26
N LEU A 117 -3.05 -14.96 18.60
CA LEU A 117 -1.97 -14.38 19.38
C LEU A 117 -0.83 -15.40 19.53
N LYS A 118 0.40 -14.96 19.24
CA LYS A 118 1.63 -15.74 19.42
C LYS A 118 2.56 -15.02 20.38
N TRP A 119 3.42 -15.78 21.07
CA TRP A 119 4.29 -15.26 22.13
C TRP A 119 5.17 -14.09 21.69
N TYR A 120 5.63 -14.09 20.44
CA TYR A 120 6.50 -13.04 19.90
C TYR A 120 5.75 -11.74 19.60
N HIS A 121 4.42 -11.76 19.41
CA HIS A 121 3.64 -10.56 19.13
C HIS A 121 3.75 -9.50 20.23
N ARG A 122 4.06 -9.89 21.49
CA ARG A 122 4.33 -8.93 22.58
C ARG A 122 5.41 -7.90 22.24
N TYR A 123 6.30 -8.22 21.30
CA TYR A 123 7.39 -7.34 20.83
C TYR A 123 7.13 -6.73 19.45
N GLN A 124 5.97 -6.97 18.83
CA GLN A 124 5.71 -6.54 17.45
C GLN A 124 5.76 -5.03 17.26
N HIS A 125 5.41 -4.26 18.28
CA HIS A 125 5.53 -2.80 18.26
C HIS A 125 6.98 -2.32 18.06
N LEU A 126 7.98 -3.18 18.28
CA LEU A 126 9.39 -2.92 18.01
C LEU A 126 9.81 -3.44 16.63
N TYR A 127 9.52 -4.71 16.31
CA TYR A 127 10.02 -5.33 15.07
C TYR A 127 9.14 -5.07 13.84
N ALA A 128 7.87 -4.66 13.99
CA ALA A 128 6.96 -4.46 12.85
C ALA A 128 7.51 -3.43 11.86
N TRP A 129 8.18 -2.38 12.35
CA TRP A 129 8.81 -1.36 11.52
C TRP A 129 9.88 -1.91 10.58
N PHE A 130 10.63 -2.92 11.03
CA PHE A 130 11.59 -3.62 10.17
C PHE A 130 10.86 -4.43 9.08
N PHE A 131 9.79 -5.14 9.43
CA PHE A 131 9.00 -5.87 8.43
C PHE A 131 8.27 -4.93 7.45
N TYR A 132 7.88 -3.74 7.89
CA TYR A 132 7.38 -2.67 7.02
C TYR A 132 8.44 -2.22 6.02
N MET A 133 9.70 -2.07 6.44
CA MET A 133 10.81 -1.76 5.52
C MET A 133 10.97 -2.85 4.44
N ILE A 134 10.88 -4.13 4.80
CA ILE A 134 11.10 -5.22 3.83
C ILE A 134 9.85 -5.59 3.01
N MET A 135 8.68 -4.99 3.29
CA MET A 135 7.40 -5.30 2.64
C MET A 135 7.49 -5.25 1.11
N THR A 136 8.13 -4.21 0.56
CA THR A 136 8.22 -4.04 -0.90
C THR A 136 9.22 -5.01 -1.53
N LEU A 137 10.29 -5.41 -0.82
CA LEU A 137 11.19 -6.49 -1.25
C LEU A 137 10.46 -7.83 -1.33
N TYR A 138 9.66 -8.15 -0.31
CA TYR A 138 8.84 -9.34 -0.30
C TYR A 138 7.81 -9.31 -1.44
N TRP A 139 7.19 -8.15 -1.67
CA TRP A 139 6.23 -7.97 -2.75
C TRP A 139 6.82 -8.30 -4.12
N MET A 140 7.95 -7.66 -4.43
CA MET A 140 8.56 -7.78 -5.74
C MET A 140 9.26 -9.13 -5.98
N THR A 141 9.66 -9.85 -4.92
CA THR A 141 10.36 -11.14 -5.03
C THR A 141 9.40 -12.33 -5.03
N ALA A 142 8.44 -12.35 -4.10
CA ALA A 142 7.69 -13.57 -3.78
C ALA A 142 6.17 -13.39 -3.74
N LYS A 143 5.67 -12.29 -3.17
CA LYS A 143 4.24 -12.11 -2.90
C LYS A 143 3.37 -12.32 -4.13
N ASP A 144 3.75 -11.76 -5.28
CA ASP A 144 2.93 -11.85 -6.50
C ASP A 144 2.77 -13.29 -7.01
N PHE A 145 3.83 -14.12 -6.91
CA PHE A 145 3.77 -15.53 -7.26
C PHE A 145 2.89 -16.33 -6.29
N LEU A 146 2.95 -16.01 -5.00
CA LEU A 146 2.10 -16.66 -3.99
C LEU A 146 0.63 -16.26 -4.16
N GLN A 147 0.38 -14.98 -4.41
CA GLN A 147 -0.95 -14.41 -4.64
C GLN A 147 -1.63 -15.03 -5.85
N VAL A 148 -0.95 -15.12 -6.99
CA VAL A 148 -1.60 -15.64 -8.22
C VAL A 148 -2.03 -17.10 -8.07
N VAL A 149 -1.25 -17.91 -7.34
CA VAL A 149 -1.61 -19.30 -7.02
C VAL A 149 -2.83 -19.34 -6.10
N ARG A 150 -2.88 -18.49 -5.07
CA ARG A 150 -4.05 -18.36 -4.18
C ARG A 150 -5.30 -17.89 -4.94
N TYR A 151 -5.16 -16.87 -5.79
CA TYR A 151 -6.26 -16.34 -6.60
C TYR A 151 -6.80 -17.34 -7.60
N LYS A 152 -5.96 -18.25 -8.12
CA LYS A 152 -6.45 -19.37 -8.92
C LYS A 152 -7.30 -20.32 -8.09
N LYS A 153 -6.89 -20.67 -6.87
CA LYS A 153 -7.66 -21.55 -5.97
C LYS A 153 -9.02 -20.95 -5.59
N SER A 154 -9.07 -19.62 -5.40
CA SER A 154 -10.30 -18.89 -5.07
C SER A 154 -11.09 -18.40 -6.30
N ASN A 155 -10.76 -18.84 -7.52
CA ASN A 155 -11.40 -18.42 -8.78
C ASN A 155 -11.42 -16.90 -9.05
N LEU A 156 -10.53 -16.13 -8.44
CA LEU A 156 -10.47 -14.66 -8.58
C LEU A 156 -9.84 -14.21 -9.90
N LEU A 157 -9.04 -15.07 -10.56
CA LEU A 157 -8.44 -14.77 -11.87
C LEU A 157 -9.46 -14.75 -13.03
N VAL A 158 -10.66 -15.32 -12.83
CA VAL A 158 -11.67 -15.45 -13.89
C VAL A 158 -12.18 -14.08 -14.34
N LYS A 159 -12.43 -13.16 -13.40
CA LYS A 159 -12.87 -11.79 -13.71
C LYS A 159 -11.83 -11.01 -14.53
N GLU A 160 -10.56 -11.28 -14.28
CA GLU A 160 -9.42 -10.67 -14.99
C GLU A 160 -9.12 -11.36 -16.33
N ARG A 161 -9.88 -12.41 -16.69
CA ARG A 161 -9.77 -13.15 -17.97
C ARG A 161 -8.35 -13.64 -18.25
N ILE A 162 -7.65 -14.09 -17.21
CA ILE A 162 -6.27 -14.55 -17.31
C ILE A 162 -6.12 -15.94 -16.68
N SER A 163 -5.40 -16.83 -17.38
CA SER A 163 -5.04 -18.15 -16.83
C SER A 163 -3.87 -18.04 -15.86
N LEU A 164 -3.74 -19.02 -14.95
CA LEU A 164 -2.57 -19.10 -14.05
C LEU A 164 -1.25 -19.12 -14.84
N LYS A 165 -1.19 -19.87 -15.95
CA LYS A 165 0.01 -19.96 -16.80
C LYS A 165 0.40 -18.59 -17.38
N GLN A 166 -0.56 -17.85 -17.92
CA GLN A 166 -0.33 -16.50 -18.45
C GLN A 166 0.12 -15.54 -17.35
N ALA A 167 -0.56 -15.58 -16.20
CA ALA A 167 -0.22 -14.69 -15.09
C ALA A 167 1.17 -14.99 -14.51
N MET A 168 1.55 -16.26 -14.35
CA MET A 168 2.91 -16.66 -13.95
C MET A 168 3.96 -16.19 -14.94
N TRP A 169 3.69 -16.31 -16.24
CA TRP A 169 4.59 -15.83 -17.29
C TRP A 169 4.73 -14.30 -17.26
N HIS A 170 3.63 -13.56 -17.14
CA HIS A 170 3.65 -12.10 -17.01
C HIS A 170 4.44 -11.66 -15.79
N ILE A 171 4.18 -12.24 -14.61
CA ILE A 171 4.90 -11.92 -13.38
C ILE A 171 6.39 -12.19 -13.60
N GLY A 172 6.77 -13.38 -14.08
CA GLY A 172 8.16 -13.74 -14.35
C GLY A 172 8.85 -12.76 -15.31
N MET A 173 8.20 -12.43 -16.43
CA MET A 173 8.72 -11.46 -17.40
C MET A 173 8.88 -10.07 -16.79
N TYR A 174 7.87 -9.54 -16.09
CA TYR A 174 7.95 -8.20 -15.49
C TYR A 174 8.99 -8.14 -14.36
N LYS A 175 9.12 -9.18 -13.53
CA LYS A 175 10.19 -9.24 -12.52
C LYS A 175 11.57 -9.31 -13.18
N ALA A 176 11.73 -10.10 -14.24
CA ALA A 176 13.00 -10.19 -14.96
C ALA A 176 13.39 -8.84 -15.57
N LEU A 177 12.44 -8.14 -16.21
CA LEU A 177 12.66 -6.79 -16.74
C LEU A 177 12.99 -5.79 -15.62
N TYR A 178 12.28 -5.86 -14.49
CA TYR A 178 12.53 -5.03 -13.32
C TYR A 178 13.95 -5.22 -12.79
N TYR A 179 14.37 -6.46 -12.50
CA TYR A 179 15.72 -6.76 -12.03
C TYR A 179 16.80 -6.42 -13.06
N ALA A 180 16.53 -6.66 -14.34
CA ALA A 180 17.45 -6.30 -15.42
C ALA A 180 17.74 -4.79 -15.41
N TYR A 181 16.71 -3.95 -15.38
CA TYR A 181 16.96 -2.51 -15.37
C TYR A 181 17.49 -2.04 -14.00
N ILE A 182 16.85 -2.41 -12.89
CA ILE A 182 17.18 -1.82 -11.59
C ILE A 182 18.52 -2.30 -11.01
N ILE A 183 18.98 -3.52 -11.34
CA ILE A 183 20.24 -4.06 -10.81
C ILE A 183 21.32 -4.11 -11.91
N VAL A 184 21.02 -4.73 -13.05
CA VAL A 184 22.07 -5.02 -14.05
C VAL A 184 22.59 -3.74 -14.69
N LEU A 185 21.72 -2.78 -15.05
CA LEU A 185 22.18 -1.53 -15.67
C LEU A 185 23.07 -0.70 -14.72
N PRO A 186 22.73 -0.47 -13.43
CA PRO A 186 23.66 0.19 -12.51
C PRO A 186 24.99 -0.54 -12.32
N ILE A 187 25.01 -1.88 -12.33
CA ILE A 187 26.28 -2.64 -12.27
C ILE A 187 27.17 -2.31 -13.48
N LEU A 188 26.57 -2.18 -14.67
CA LEU A 188 27.32 -1.92 -15.90
C LEU A 188 27.76 -0.45 -16.04
N PHE A 189 26.94 0.51 -15.59
CA PHE A 189 27.13 1.93 -15.95
C PHE A 189 27.50 2.86 -14.79
N SER A 190 27.20 2.51 -13.53
CA SER A 190 27.39 3.46 -12.42
C SER A 190 28.84 3.66 -11.97
N GLY A 191 29.76 2.78 -12.38
CA GLY A 191 31.14 2.77 -11.91
C GLY A 191 31.32 2.39 -10.43
N MET A 192 30.25 2.05 -9.72
CA MET A 192 30.29 1.62 -8.33
C MET A 192 30.44 0.09 -8.23
N PRO A 193 31.15 -0.43 -7.21
CA PRO A 193 31.17 -1.86 -6.92
C PRO A 193 29.77 -2.46 -6.75
N TRP A 194 29.55 -3.66 -7.27
CA TRP A 194 28.24 -4.33 -7.30
C TRP A 194 27.53 -4.37 -5.93
N TYR A 195 28.26 -4.49 -4.83
CA TYR A 195 27.68 -4.55 -3.49
C TYR A 195 27.01 -3.22 -3.06
N TYR A 196 27.46 -2.07 -3.59
CA TYR A 196 26.76 -0.80 -3.38
C TYR A 196 25.44 -0.75 -4.15
N ILE A 197 25.35 -1.36 -5.34
CA ILE A 197 24.10 -1.46 -6.10
C ILE A 197 23.09 -2.28 -5.29
N ILE A 198 23.50 -3.43 -4.75
CA ILE A 198 22.63 -4.27 -3.91
C ILE A 198 22.23 -3.54 -2.63
N ALA A 199 23.17 -2.87 -1.96
CA ALA A 199 22.87 -2.08 -0.76
C ALA A 199 21.89 -0.93 -1.06
N GLY A 200 22.10 -0.22 -2.17
CA GLY A 200 21.21 0.84 -2.66
C GLY A 200 19.81 0.31 -2.99
N PHE A 201 19.72 -0.80 -3.70
CA PHE A 201 18.46 -1.48 -4.01
C PHE A 201 17.67 -1.85 -2.75
N VAL A 202 18.35 -2.46 -1.77
CA VAL A 202 17.73 -2.79 -0.46
C VAL A 202 17.30 -1.51 0.26
N LEU A 203 18.12 -0.47 0.27
CA LEU A 203 17.83 0.80 0.92
C LEU A 203 16.64 1.55 0.30
N MET A 204 16.52 1.52 -1.04
CA MET A 204 15.38 2.05 -1.77
C MET A 204 14.09 1.35 -1.33
N HIS A 205 14.10 0.02 -1.28
CA HIS A 205 12.94 -0.74 -0.83
C HIS A 205 12.64 -0.56 0.66
N PHE A 206 13.66 -0.44 1.52
CA PHE A 206 13.48 -0.14 2.94
C PHE A 206 12.79 1.21 3.14
N THR A 207 13.24 2.22 2.40
CA THR A 207 12.64 3.56 2.38
C THR A 207 11.20 3.48 1.87
N GLY A 208 10.98 2.86 0.71
CA GLY A 208 9.68 2.78 0.07
C GLY A 208 8.66 1.98 0.89
N GLY A 209 9.08 0.84 1.44
CA GLY A 209 8.27 -0.02 2.30
C GLY A 209 7.86 0.68 3.59
N LEU A 210 8.82 1.29 4.29
CA LEU A 210 8.53 2.04 5.50
C LEU A 210 7.54 3.18 5.24
N LEU A 211 7.75 3.96 4.17
CA LEU A 211 6.87 5.08 3.84
C LEU A 211 5.45 4.63 3.47
N LEU A 212 5.31 3.59 2.65
CA LEU A 212 4.01 3.03 2.30
C LEU A 212 3.29 2.52 3.56
N SER A 213 3.97 1.76 4.42
CA SER A 213 3.37 1.28 5.67
C SER A 213 3.00 2.43 6.60
N CYS A 214 3.84 3.46 6.72
CA CYS A 214 3.53 4.66 7.50
C CYS A 214 2.32 5.44 6.96
N ILE A 215 1.95 5.28 5.69
CA ILE A 215 0.74 5.88 5.10
C ILE A 215 -0.48 4.98 5.35
N PHE A 216 -0.40 3.70 4.99
CA PHE A 216 -1.57 2.79 5.02
C PHE A 216 -1.92 2.29 6.42
N GLN A 217 -0.94 1.91 7.22
CA GLN A 217 -1.17 1.25 8.50
C GLN A 217 -1.91 2.14 9.51
N PRO A 218 -1.54 3.43 9.72
CA PRO A 218 -2.33 4.30 10.61
C PRO A 218 -3.68 4.72 10.03
N ALA A 219 -3.98 4.38 8.77
CA ALA A 219 -5.28 4.61 8.15
C ALA A 219 -6.29 3.48 8.42
N HIS A 220 -5.79 2.29 8.79
CA HIS A 220 -6.59 1.07 8.95
C HIS A 220 -6.47 0.42 10.32
N ILE A 221 -5.26 0.41 10.90
CA ILE A 221 -4.93 -0.36 12.09
C ILE A 221 -4.85 0.57 13.28
N MET A 222 -6.04 0.93 13.77
CA MET A 222 -6.26 1.90 14.83
C MET A 222 -7.19 1.30 15.88
N GLU A 223 -7.13 1.80 17.12
CA GLU A 223 -8.05 1.36 18.17
C GLU A 223 -9.52 1.68 17.85
N THR A 224 -9.72 2.72 17.04
CA THR A 224 -11.04 3.14 16.56
C THR A 224 -11.62 2.20 15.52
N SER A 225 -10.77 1.43 14.81
CA SER A 225 -11.21 0.49 13.78
C SER A 225 -11.98 -0.68 14.38
N ASP A 226 -13.11 -1.04 13.78
CA ASP A 226 -14.02 -2.03 14.37
C ASP A 226 -13.46 -3.46 14.34
N PHE A 227 -12.83 -3.85 13.25
CA PHE A 227 -12.38 -5.24 13.03
C PHE A 227 -13.52 -6.24 13.24
N ALA A 228 -14.70 -5.98 12.64
CA ALA A 228 -15.84 -6.88 12.71
C ALA A 228 -15.46 -8.33 12.32
N VAL A 229 -16.21 -9.30 12.83
CA VAL A 229 -16.09 -10.70 12.41
C VAL A 229 -17.16 -10.95 11.34
N PRO A 230 -16.82 -11.57 10.20
CA PRO A 230 -17.83 -11.88 9.18
C PRO A 230 -18.88 -12.86 9.74
N HIS A 231 -20.15 -12.60 9.50
CA HIS A 231 -21.23 -13.52 9.83
C HIS A 231 -21.45 -14.51 8.70
N HIS A 232 -21.62 -15.79 9.05
CA HIS A 232 -21.95 -16.83 8.10
C HIS A 232 -23.46 -16.92 7.94
N ALA A 233 -23.99 -16.38 6.84
CA ALA A 233 -25.39 -16.53 6.45
C ALA A 233 -25.47 -17.09 5.02
N ASP A 234 -26.28 -18.12 4.80
CA ASP A 234 -26.50 -18.76 3.49
C ASP A 234 -25.22 -19.30 2.81
N GLY A 235 -24.26 -19.79 3.61
CA GLY A 235 -22.97 -20.28 3.10
C GLY A 235 -22.05 -19.18 2.55
N LYS A 236 -22.39 -17.90 2.74
CA LYS A 236 -21.58 -16.74 2.36
C LYS A 236 -21.16 -15.96 3.61
N GLN A 237 -19.94 -15.45 3.59
CA GLN A 237 -19.50 -14.48 4.60
C GLN A 237 -20.14 -13.13 4.26
N LYS A 238 -20.99 -12.60 5.15
CA LYS A 238 -21.61 -11.28 5.04
C LYS A 238 -21.09 -10.37 6.16
N VAL A 239 -20.84 -9.12 5.81
CA VAL A 239 -20.67 -8.03 6.77
C VAL A 239 -22.07 -7.62 7.22
N GLU A 240 -22.31 -7.52 8.52
CA GLU A 240 -23.65 -7.18 9.05
C GLU A 240 -24.06 -5.75 8.69
N ASN A 241 -23.10 -4.84 8.67
CA ASN A 241 -23.31 -3.43 8.38
C ASN A 241 -23.43 -3.18 6.87
N SER A 242 -24.16 -2.10 6.52
CA SER A 242 -24.09 -1.58 5.16
C SER A 242 -22.62 -1.26 4.81
N TRP A 243 -22.25 -1.45 3.55
CA TRP A 243 -20.86 -1.24 3.09
C TRP A 243 -20.28 0.11 3.52
N ALA A 244 -21.04 1.20 3.40
CA ALA A 244 -20.57 2.53 3.78
C ALA A 244 -20.26 2.66 5.28
N VAL A 245 -21.08 2.02 6.13
CA VAL A 245 -20.85 1.98 7.58
C VAL A 245 -19.60 1.19 7.90
N HIS A 246 -19.43 0.01 7.30
CA HIS A 246 -18.23 -0.83 7.45
C HIS A 246 -16.95 -0.06 7.11
N GLU A 247 -16.94 0.65 5.98
CA GLU A 247 -15.76 1.41 5.56
C GLU A 247 -15.45 2.59 6.49
N ILE A 248 -16.47 3.32 6.94
CA ILE A 248 -16.31 4.44 7.88
C ILE A 248 -15.75 3.94 9.24
N GLU A 249 -16.25 2.79 9.71
CA GLU A 249 -15.85 2.22 11.00
C GLU A 249 -14.46 1.59 10.98
N ASN A 250 -13.93 1.21 9.80
CA ASN A 250 -12.65 0.54 9.64
C ASN A 250 -11.55 1.40 9.01
N THR A 251 -11.83 2.68 8.75
CA THR A 251 -10.86 3.62 8.21
C THR A 251 -10.69 4.84 9.11
N THR A 252 -9.53 5.48 9.01
CA THR A 252 -9.18 6.66 9.80
C THR A 252 -8.41 7.64 8.94
N ASN A 253 -8.90 8.88 8.90
CA ASN A 253 -8.19 9.97 8.26
C ASN A 253 -7.03 10.45 9.12
N PHE A 254 -6.00 11.02 8.50
CA PHE A 254 -4.92 11.64 9.24
C PHE A 254 -4.38 12.89 8.54
N ALA A 255 -3.93 13.85 9.35
CA ALA A 255 -3.30 15.09 8.90
C ALA A 255 -3.98 15.79 7.71
N PRO A 256 -5.32 15.94 7.66
CA PRO A 256 -6.02 16.45 6.47
C PRO A 256 -5.69 17.91 6.12
N ARG A 257 -5.08 18.65 7.07
CA ARG A 257 -4.60 20.02 6.87
C ARG A 257 -3.19 20.11 6.28
N ASN A 258 -2.45 19.00 6.17
CA ASN A 258 -1.10 19.00 5.62
C ASN A 258 -1.12 18.77 4.10
N HIS A 259 -1.09 19.85 3.33
CA HIS A 259 -1.20 19.80 1.87
C HIS A 259 -0.03 19.09 1.19
N VAL A 260 1.18 19.21 1.73
CA VAL A 260 2.37 18.56 1.18
C VAL A 260 2.24 17.04 1.35
N LEU A 261 1.84 16.60 2.54
CA LEU A 261 1.60 15.18 2.82
C LEU A 261 0.45 14.64 1.96
N SER A 262 -0.69 15.34 1.88
CA SER A 262 -1.82 14.89 1.05
C SER A 262 -1.47 14.82 -0.43
N TRP A 263 -0.60 15.74 -0.90
CA TRP A 263 -0.12 15.70 -2.26
C TRP A 263 0.81 14.50 -2.49
N PHE A 264 1.77 14.26 -1.59
CA PHE A 264 2.71 13.14 -1.69
C PHE A 264 2.01 11.77 -1.55
N ALA A 265 1.17 11.60 -0.53
CA ALA A 265 0.48 10.35 -0.21
C ALA A 265 -0.72 10.04 -1.13
N GLY A 266 -0.89 10.76 -2.25
CA GLY A 266 -1.98 10.50 -3.18
C GLY A 266 -3.37 10.60 -2.54
N GLY A 267 -3.56 11.50 -1.56
CA GLY A 267 -4.83 11.65 -0.84
C GLY A 267 -5.20 10.47 0.08
N LEU A 268 -4.36 9.45 0.25
CA LEU A 268 -4.61 8.30 1.15
C LEU A 268 -4.60 8.66 2.65
N ASN A 269 -4.33 9.92 2.96
CA ASN A 269 -4.58 10.48 4.29
C ASN A 269 -6.07 10.81 4.51
N PHE A 270 -6.90 10.72 3.46
CA PHE A 270 -8.35 10.80 3.43
C PHE A 270 -8.94 9.41 3.13
N GLN A 271 -8.61 8.45 4.00
CA GLN A 271 -8.93 7.04 3.80
C GLN A 271 -10.44 6.74 3.85
N ILE A 272 -11.19 7.48 4.67
CA ILE A 272 -12.66 7.37 4.71
C ILE A 272 -13.24 7.72 3.34
N GLU A 273 -12.82 8.85 2.76
CA GLU A 273 -13.30 9.28 1.44
C GLU A 273 -12.84 8.33 0.33
N HIS A 274 -11.61 7.82 0.43
CA HIS A 274 -11.08 6.86 -0.54
C HIS A 274 -11.92 5.59 -0.59
N HIS A 275 -12.26 5.02 0.57
CA HIS A 275 -13.05 3.80 0.63
C HIS A 275 -14.50 4.02 0.26
N LEU A 276 -15.11 5.16 0.63
CA LEU A 276 -16.48 5.51 0.22
C LEU A 276 -16.62 5.88 -1.27
N PHE A 277 -15.54 6.30 -1.92
CA PHE A 277 -15.57 6.80 -3.30
C PHE A 277 -14.39 6.29 -4.12
N THR A 278 -14.21 4.97 -4.19
CA THR A 278 -13.14 4.31 -4.97
C THR A 278 -13.16 4.66 -6.47
N ASN A 279 -14.29 5.17 -6.96
CA ASN A 279 -14.47 5.66 -8.33
C ASN A 279 -14.21 7.18 -8.50
N VAL A 280 -13.69 7.86 -7.48
CA VAL A 280 -13.32 9.29 -7.53
C VAL A 280 -11.80 9.45 -7.41
N CYS A 281 -11.24 10.37 -8.21
CA CYS A 281 -9.81 10.69 -8.14
C CYS A 281 -9.45 11.37 -6.82
N HIS A 282 -8.30 11.03 -6.24
CA HIS A 282 -7.91 11.52 -4.92
C HIS A 282 -7.75 13.05 -4.82
N VAL A 283 -7.62 13.74 -5.95
CA VAL A 283 -7.56 15.21 -5.98
C VAL A 283 -8.83 15.86 -5.43
N HIS A 284 -9.93 15.13 -5.37
CA HIS A 284 -11.21 15.61 -4.86
C HIS A 284 -11.44 15.33 -3.38
N TYR A 285 -10.71 14.40 -2.76
CA TYR A 285 -10.99 13.92 -1.39
C TYR A 285 -10.99 15.05 -0.36
N ARG A 286 -10.09 16.03 -0.48
CA ARG A 286 -10.07 17.19 0.43
C ARG A 286 -11.38 18.00 0.41
N LYS A 287 -12.03 18.10 -0.76
CA LYS A 287 -13.31 18.81 -0.90
C LYS A 287 -14.49 17.93 -0.46
N LEU A 288 -14.37 16.61 -0.61
CA LEU A 288 -15.38 15.66 -0.17
C LEU A 288 -15.39 15.49 1.36
N ALA A 289 -14.23 15.51 1.99
CA ALA A 289 -14.08 15.29 3.43
C ALA A 289 -15.04 16.07 4.33
N PRO A 290 -15.23 17.40 4.19
CA PRO A 290 -16.20 18.12 5.01
C PRO A 290 -17.66 17.67 4.77
N ILE A 291 -18.00 17.26 3.55
CA ILE A 291 -19.35 16.77 3.21
C ILE A 291 -19.56 15.40 3.87
N VAL A 292 -18.61 14.48 3.70
CA VAL A 292 -18.66 13.15 4.33
C VAL A 292 -18.73 13.25 5.84
N LYS A 293 -17.94 14.14 6.44
CA LYS A 293 -17.95 14.39 7.89
C LYS A 293 -19.29 14.91 8.39
N GLN A 294 -19.94 15.79 7.63
CA GLN A 294 -21.28 16.27 7.94
C GLN A 294 -22.31 15.13 7.85
N THR A 295 -22.29 14.36 6.76
CA THR A 295 -23.21 13.23 6.59
C THR A 295 -22.99 12.15 7.65
N ALA A 296 -21.76 11.80 7.99
CA ALA A 296 -21.47 10.86 9.08
C ALA A 296 -22.12 11.33 10.40
N LYS A 297 -22.07 12.63 10.69
CA LYS A 297 -22.75 13.21 11.86
C LYS A 297 -24.28 13.09 11.78
N GLU A 298 -24.88 13.34 10.62
CA GLU A 298 -26.34 13.21 10.40
C GLU A 298 -26.83 11.77 10.64
N PHE A 299 -26.01 10.77 10.32
CA PHE A 299 -26.31 9.35 10.52
C PHE A 299 -25.76 8.76 11.82
N ASN A 300 -25.21 9.59 12.74
CA ASN A 300 -24.57 9.17 13.99
C ASN A 300 -23.43 8.14 13.81
N LEU A 301 -22.70 8.23 12.70
CA LEU A 301 -21.53 7.40 12.42
C LEU A 301 -20.24 8.07 12.89
N PRO A 302 -19.21 7.29 13.28
CA PRO A 302 -17.92 7.87 13.65
C PRO A 302 -17.26 8.53 12.44
N TYR A 303 -16.48 9.59 12.65
CA TYR A 303 -15.59 10.14 11.63
C TYR A 303 -14.20 10.28 12.25
N ASN A 304 -13.43 9.19 12.17
CA ASN A 304 -12.14 9.06 12.84
C ASN A 304 -11.06 9.86 12.10
N GLU A 305 -10.46 10.84 12.78
CA GLU A 305 -9.45 11.73 12.20
C GLU A 305 -8.32 12.03 13.19
N GLN A 306 -7.08 11.72 12.81
CA GLN A 306 -5.88 12.10 13.56
C GLN A 306 -5.36 13.45 13.08
N ARG A 307 -5.24 14.44 13.99
CA ARG A 307 -4.87 15.82 13.64
C ARG A 307 -3.52 15.94 12.91
N THR A 308 -2.55 15.08 13.24
CA THR A 308 -1.19 15.12 12.67
C THR A 308 -0.71 13.72 12.30
N PHE A 309 0.24 13.65 11.36
CA PHE A 309 0.81 12.38 10.92
C PHE A 309 1.59 11.69 12.04
N ARG A 310 2.35 12.47 12.81
CA ARG A 310 3.05 11.96 14.00
C ARG A 310 2.09 11.32 15.00
N LYS A 311 0.94 11.96 15.27
CA LYS A 311 -0.05 11.41 16.19
C LYS A 311 -0.65 10.10 15.63
N ALA A 312 -0.93 10.06 14.33
CA ALA A 312 -1.41 8.85 13.67
C ALA A 312 -0.43 7.67 13.83
N LEU A 313 0.86 7.90 13.57
CA LEU A 313 1.91 6.89 13.76
C LEU A 313 2.07 6.46 15.22
N GLN A 314 1.98 7.40 16.17
CA GLN A 314 2.03 7.08 17.61
C GLN A 314 0.84 6.21 18.03
N THR A 315 -0.37 6.55 17.59
CA THR A 315 -1.57 5.76 17.88
C THR A 315 -1.46 4.37 17.27
N HIS A 316 -0.96 4.25 16.05
CA HIS A 316 -0.70 2.96 15.41
C HIS A 316 0.35 2.14 16.17
N ALA A 317 1.45 2.75 16.63
CA ALA A 317 2.46 2.07 17.45
C ALA A 317 1.88 1.53 18.78
N ILE A 318 1.00 2.30 19.41
CA ILE A 318 0.27 1.88 20.62
C ILE A 318 -0.66 0.71 20.28
N MET A 319 -1.38 0.79 19.16
CA MET A 319 -2.26 -0.28 18.70
C MET A 319 -1.49 -1.58 18.45
N LEU A 320 -0.32 -1.53 17.80
CA LEU A 320 0.56 -2.68 17.65
C LEU A 320 0.96 -3.30 19.00
N LYS A 321 1.24 -2.48 20.01
CA LYS A 321 1.57 -2.96 21.36
C LYS A 321 0.36 -3.63 22.01
N LYS A 322 -0.82 -3.01 21.94
CA LYS A 322 -2.09 -3.55 22.45
C LYS A 322 -2.43 -4.90 21.81
N LEU A 323 -2.38 -4.97 20.48
CA LEU A 323 -2.57 -6.23 19.74
C LEU A 323 -1.55 -7.29 20.17
N GLY A 324 -0.29 -6.91 20.39
CA GLY A 324 0.75 -7.81 20.88
C GLY A 324 0.53 -8.34 22.30
N GLN A 325 -0.32 -7.66 23.09
CA GLN A 325 -0.66 -8.00 24.47
C GLN A 325 -2.03 -8.70 24.59
N GLY A 326 -2.63 -9.11 23.46
CA GLY A 326 -3.91 -9.81 23.45
C GLY A 326 -5.13 -8.90 23.51
N TYR A 327 -5.00 -7.63 23.10
CA TYR A 327 -6.17 -6.76 22.93
C TYR A 327 -7.24 -7.46 22.08
N SER A 328 -8.46 -7.38 22.60
CA SER A 328 -9.72 -7.77 21.98
C SER A 328 -10.69 -6.60 22.18
N ARG A 329 -11.46 -6.26 21.15
CA ARG A 329 -12.52 -5.26 21.28
C ARG A 329 -13.70 -5.95 21.95
N SER A 330 -14.14 -5.44 23.09
CA SER A 330 -15.35 -5.94 23.76
C SER A 330 -16.51 -5.76 22.78
N SER A 331 -17.20 -6.85 22.44
CA SER A 331 -18.49 -6.78 21.74
C SER A 331 -19.44 -5.95 22.61
N VAL A 332 -19.83 -4.76 22.14
CA VAL A 332 -20.91 -3.97 22.74
C VAL A 332 -22.23 -4.55 22.29
#